data_AF-A0A821E5R6-F1
#
_entry.id   AF-A0A821E5R6-F1
#
_cell.length_a   1.000
_cell.length_b   1.000
_cell.length_c   1.000
_cell.angle_alpha   90.00
_cell.angle_beta   90.00
_cell.angle_gamma   90.00
#
_symmetry.space_group_name_H-M   'P 1'
#
loop_
_entity.id
_entity.type
_entity.pdbx_description
1 polymer ?
#
loop_
_entity_poly.entity_id
_entity_poly.type
_entity_poly.pdbx_seq_one_letter_code
_entity_poly.pdbx_strand_id
1 'polypeptide(L)'
;MNQISDIGAQHLADALRTNTTLTDLELHGNLIGTGGLEHLADALRTNKTLNILTMYGNKFKDQEAGFIADKLKTNEKIEPQIRNINEIPYTNPQLTQLIKSNINSTGVNFAGKNLNDQDMKIVANELLQVNKVVTQLVLQGNQIGDIGAQFLADALKVNTSVTLLQLQTNQIGDSGAQYLADALKVNKAA
;
A
#
# COMPACT_ATOMS: atom_id res chain seq x y z
N MET A 1 13.23 -2.19 -2.39
CA MET A 1 12.22 -3.25 -2.63
C MET A 1 12.82 -4.26 -3.59
N ASN A 2 12.72 -5.54 -3.26
CA ASN A 2 13.10 -6.60 -4.19
C ASN A 2 11.89 -6.92 -5.09
N GLN A 3 12.13 -7.58 -6.22
CA GLN A 3 11.10 -7.88 -7.21
C GLN A 3 10.77 -9.38 -7.26
N ILE A 4 10.82 -10.07 -6.11
CA ILE A 4 10.54 -11.51 -6.05
C ILE A 4 9.05 -11.71 -6.36
N SER A 5 8.74 -12.30 -7.51
CA SER A 5 7.38 -12.68 -7.91
C SER A 5 7.05 -14.10 -7.48
N ASP A 6 5.88 -14.62 -7.89
CA ASP A 6 5.51 -16.02 -7.68
C ASP A 6 6.56 -17.02 -8.18
N ILE A 7 7.21 -16.71 -9.30
CA ILE A 7 8.30 -17.55 -9.85
C ILE A 7 9.50 -17.55 -8.91
N GLY A 8 9.85 -16.38 -8.35
CA GLY A 8 10.93 -16.28 -7.37
C GLY A 8 10.59 -17.01 -6.06
N ALA A 9 9.35 -16.91 -5.59
CA ALA A 9 8.85 -17.65 -4.44
C ALA A 9 8.86 -19.17 -4.67
N GLN A 10 8.55 -19.63 -5.88
CA GLN A 10 8.65 -21.04 -6.26
C GLN A 10 10.09 -21.54 -6.14
N HIS A 11 11.07 -20.83 -6.68
CA HIS A 11 12.48 -21.23 -6.56
C HIS A 11 12.96 -21.23 -5.10
N LEU A 12 12.50 -20.26 -4.29
CA LEU A 12 12.76 -20.25 -2.85
C LEU A 12 12.14 -21.47 -2.16
N ALA A 13 10.91 -21.83 -2.52
CA ALA A 13 10.24 -23.03 -2.02
C ALA A 13 11.03 -24.31 -2.37
N ASP A 14 11.51 -24.43 -3.61
CA ASP A 14 12.33 -25.56 -4.04
C ASP A 14 13.62 -25.68 -3.22
N ALA A 15 14.30 -24.56 -2.95
CA ALA A 15 15.48 -24.53 -2.10
C ALA A 15 15.16 -24.88 -0.63
N LEU A 16 14.04 -24.39 -0.09
CA LEU A 16 13.61 -24.66 1.27
C LEU A 16 13.32 -26.14 1.52
N ARG A 17 12.88 -26.92 0.51
CA ARG A 17 12.61 -28.37 0.70
C ARG A 17 13.85 -29.16 1.08
N THR A 18 15.03 -28.76 0.60
CA THR A 18 16.30 -29.45 0.86
C THR A 18 17.18 -28.72 1.87
N ASN A 19 16.85 -27.46 2.19
CA ASN A 19 17.62 -26.68 3.14
C ASN A 19 17.40 -27.19 4.58
N THR A 20 18.51 -27.48 5.26
CA THR A 20 18.51 -28.00 6.64
C THR A 20 19.23 -27.08 7.63
N THR A 21 19.41 -25.81 7.29
CA THR A 21 20.23 -24.88 8.10
C THR A 21 19.55 -23.54 8.33
N LEU A 22 18.77 -23.04 7.38
CA LEU A 22 18.10 -21.75 7.46
C LEU A 22 16.98 -21.83 8.50
N THR A 23 17.02 -20.91 9.45
CA THR A 23 16.04 -20.77 10.53
C THR A 23 15.12 -19.58 10.33
N ASP A 24 15.54 -18.58 9.55
CA ASP A 24 14.86 -17.31 9.41
C ASP A 24 14.91 -16.87 7.94
N LEU A 25 13.75 -16.53 7.37
CA LEU A 25 13.63 -16.06 6.00
C LEU A 25 12.70 -14.84 5.94
N GLU A 26 13.24 -13.72 5.43
CA GLU A 26 12.50 -12.48 5.28
C GLU A 26 12.24 -12.19 3.80
N LEU A 27 10.97 -12.24 3.39
CA LEU A 27 10.52 -12.00 2.01
C LEU A 27 9.58 -10.80 1.93
N HIS A 28 9.68 -9.89 2.90
CA HIS A 28 8.79 -8.76 2.93
C HIS A 28 9.07 -7.74 1.81
N GLY A 29 8.04 -7.01 1.37
CA GLY A 29 8.18 -5.96 0.35
C GLY A 29 8.57 -6.49 -1.04
N ASN A 30 7.91 -7.56 -1.48
CA ASN A 30 8.12 -8.25 -2.76
C ASN A 30 6.81 -8.31 -3.58
N LEU A 31 6.80 -9.06 -4.68
CA LEU A 31 5.67 -9.19 -5.61
C LEU A 31 5.04 -10.58 -5.57
N ILE A 32 5.13 -11.28 -4.43
CA ILE A 32 4.61 -12.64 -4.25
C ILE A 32 3.09 -12.60 -4.14
N GLY A 33 2.39 -13.17 -5.10
CA GLY A 33 0.94 -13.37 -5.07
C GLY A 33 0.55 -14.70 -4.42
N THR A 34 -0.70 -15.09 -4.62
CA THR A 34 -1.29 -16.30 -4.05
C THR A 34 -0.55 -17.57 -4.51
N GLY A 35 -0.13 -17.62 -5.78
CA GLY A 35 0.59 -18.79 -6.32
C GLY A 35 1.95 -19.01 -5.66
N GLY A 36 2.73 -17.94 -5.46
CA GLY A 36 4.00 -18.02 -4.75
C GLY A 36 3.84 -18.36 -3.27
N LEU A 37 2.77 -17.87 -2.63
CA LEU A 37 2.42 -18.22 -1.27
C LEU A 37 2.10 -19.72 -1.14
N GLU A 38 1.38 -20.31 -2.10
CA GLU A 38 1.09 -21.76 -2.14
C GLU A 38 2.35 -22.61 -2.27
N HIS A 39 3.30 -22.21 -3.13
CA HIS A 39 4.58 -22.91 -3.26
C HIS A 39 5.37 -22.90 -1.95
N LEU A 40 5.49 -21.74 -1.31
CA LEU A 40 6.19 -21.60 -0.03
C LEU A 40 5.50 -22.44 1.06
N ALA A 41 4.17 -22.40 1.14
CA ALA A 41 3.41 -23.21 2.08
C ALA A 41 3.66 -24.71 1.92
N ASP A 42 3.73 -25.18 0.66
CA ASP A 42 4.01 -26.58 0.37
C ASP A 42 5.42 -27.00 0.83
N ALA A 43 6.44 -26.19 0.55
CA ALA A 43 7.81 -26.48 0.98
C ALA A 43 7.96 -26.54 2.52
N LEU A 44 7.20 -25.70 3.24
CA LEU A 44 7.24 -25.65 4.70
C LEU A 44 6.61 -26.86 5.40
N ARG A 45 5.86 -27.72 4.68
CA ARG A 45 5.39 -28.99 5.23
C ARG A 45 6.55 -29.94 5.51
N THR A 46 7.57 -29.92 4.64
CA THR A 46 8.72 -30.81 4.71
C THR A 46 9.91 -30.16 5.39
N ASN A 47 10.07 -28.83 5.28
CA ASN A 47 11.16 -28.12 5.96
C ASN A 47 11.00 -28.20 7.49
N LYS A 48 12.08 -28.57 8.19
CA LYS A 48 12.09 -28.76 9.66
C LYS A 48 12.95 -27.74 10.42
N THR A 49 13.58 -26.81 9.71
CA THR A 49 14.57 -25.90 10.29
C THR A 49 14.11 -24.47 10.32
N LEU A 50 13.28 -24.05 9.36
CA LEU A 50 12.76 -22.70 9.29
C LEU A 50 11.74 -22.47 10.41
N ASN A 51 12.07 -21.52 11.28
CA ASN A 51 11.27 -21.09 12.42
C ASN A 51 10.60 -19.74 12.14
N ILE A 52 11.22 -18.85 11.36
CA ILE A 52 10.65 -17.54 11.06
C ILE A 52 10.53 -17.36 9.55
N LEU A 53 9.33 -16.99 9.10
CA LEU A 53 9.07 -16.56 7.74
C LEU A 53 8.25 -15.26 7.76
N THR A 54 8.85 -14.16 7.32
CA THR A 54 8.13 -12.87 7.18
C THR A 54 7.80 -12.62 5.72
N MET A 55 6.54 -12.31 5.42
CA MET A 55 6.06 -12.13 4.03
C MET A 55 5.12 -10.93 3.88
N TYR A 56 5.12 -10.01 4.84
CA TYR A 56 4.37 -8.77 4.73
C TYR A 56 4.84 -7.96 3.51
N GLY A 57 4.03 -7.14 2.87
CA GLY A 57 4.52 -6.37 1.71
C GLY A 57 4.44 -7.09 0.38
N ASN A 58 3.54 -8.06 0.23
CA ASN A 58 3.39 -8.88 -0.98
C ASN A 58 1.99 -8.73 -1.60
N LYS A 59 1.69 -9.49 -2.67
CA LYS A 59 0.49 -9.34 -3.52
C LYS A 59 -0.64 -10.35 -3.24
N PHE A 60 -0.49 -11.29 -2.31
CA PHE A 60 -1.57 -12.21 -1.88
C PHE A 60 -2.60 -11.49 -0.98
N LYS A 61 -3.79 -12.04 -0.74
CA LYS A 61 -4.81 -11.48 0.20
C LYS A 61 -4.68 -12.04 1.61
N ASP A 62 -5.21 -11.33 2.62
CA ASP A 62 -5.11 -11.77 4.03
C ASP A 62 -5.85 -13.07 4.33
N GLN A 63 -6.97 -13.31 3.65
CA GLN A 63 -7.71 -14.57 3.74
C GLN A 63 -6.90 -15.76 3.20
N GLU A 64 -6.08 -15.51 2.18
CA GLU A 64 -5.19 -16.51 1.57
C GLU A 64 -4.00 -16.80 2.49
N ALA A 65 -3.48 -15.77 3.17
CA ALA A 65 -2.49 -15.90 4.24
C ALA A 65 -3.02 -16.72 5.43
N GLY A 66 -4.25 -16.48 5.87
CA GLY A 66 -4.89 -17.22 6.97
C GLY A 66 -5.09 -18.71 6.68
N PHE A 67 -5.57 -19.05 5.48
CA PHE A 67 -5.72 -20.44 5.04
C PHE A 67 -4.38 -21.20 4.98
N ILE A 68 -3.30 -20.48 4.65
CA ILE A 68 -1.95 -21.06 4.60
C ILE A 68 -1.31 -21.15 5.98
N ALA A 69 -1.57 -20.18 6.88
CA ALA A 69 -1.19 -20.30 8.29
C ALA A 69 -1.82 -21.55 8.94
N ASP A 70 -3.06 -21.89 8.58
CA ASP A 70 -3.69 -23.15 9.02
C ASP A 70 -3.01 -24.40 8.49
N LYS A 71 -2.53 -24.37 7.23
CA LYS A 71 -1.69 -25.44 6.65
C LYS A 71 -0.31 -25.54 7.29
N LEU A 72 0.15 -24.48 7.96
CA LEU A 72 1.43 -24.40 8.67
C LEU A 72 1.32 -24.71 10.15
N LYS A 73 0.11 -24.85 10.73
CA LYS A 73 -0.10 -25.25 12.13
C LYS A 73 0.52 -26.60 12.49
N THR A 74 0.81 -27.48 11.52
CA THR A 74 1.58 -28.71 11.76
C THR A 74 3.07 -28.46 12.03
N ASN A 75 3.54 -27.24 11.81
CA ASN A 75 4.87 -26.76 12.12
C ASN A 75 4.75 -25.75 13.26
N GLU A 76 4.57 -26.27 14.49
CA GLU A 76 4.31 -25.50 15.73
C GLU A 76 5.36 -24.40 16.04
N LYS A 77 6.43 -24.31 15.24
CA LYS A 77 7.56 -23.38 15.41
C LYS A 77 7.48 -22.13 14.54
N ILE A 78 6.61 -22.09 13.52
CA ILE A 78 6.47 -20.92 12.64
C ILE A 78 5.46 -19.96 13.26
N GLU A 79 5.95 -18.92 13.93
CA GLU A 79 5.09 -17.85 14.46
C GLU A 79 4.21 -17.23 13.34
N PRO A 80 2.98 -16.79 13.67
CA PRO A 80 2.00 -16.30 12.69
C PRO A 80 2.35 -14.89 12.19
N GLN A 81 3.41 -14.75 11.40
CA GLN A 81 3.84 -13.50 10.75
C GLN A 81 3.51 -13.45 9.24
N ILE A 82 2.65 -14.37 8.78
CA ILE A 82 2.10 -14.37 7.43
C ILE A 82 0.85 -13.50 7.43
N ARG A 83 1.03 -12.21 7.11
CA ARG A 83 -0.08 -11.26 6.88
C ARG A 83 0.15 -10.57 5.54
N ASN A 84 -0.90 -10.42 4.76
CA ASN A 84 -0.90 -9.53 3.63
C ASN A 84 -1.08 -8.09 4.15
N ILE A 85 -0.48 -7.11 3.47
CA ILE A 85 -0.42 -5.72 3.94
C ILE A 85 -1.49 -4.83 3.34
N ASN A 86 -2.53 -5.38 2.71
CA ASN A 86 -3.67 -4.52 2.37
C ASN A 86 -4.31 -3.90 3.63
N GLU A 87 -3.93 -4.35 4.83
CA GLU A 87 -4.37 -3.83 6.13
C GLU A 87 -3.27 -3.29 7.07
N ILE A 88 -1.97 -3.27 6.71
CA ILE A 88 -1.01 -2.49 7.51
C ILE A 88 -1.11 -1.03 7.05
N PRO A 89 -1.57 -0.09 7.90
CA PRO A 89 -1.70 1.29 7.48
C PRO A 89 -0.32 1.83 7.14
N TYR A 90 -0.10 2.19 5.86
CA TYR A 90 1.00 3.07 5.52
C TYR A 90 0.83 4.36 6.34
N THR A 91 1.84 4.72 7.13
CA THR A 91 1.82 5.94 7.93
C THR A 91 2.91 6.88 7.46
N ASN A 92 2.57 8.16 7.32
CA ASN A 92 3.53 9.25 7.20
C ASN A 92 3.26 10.25 8.33
N PRO A 93 3.89 10.06 9.51
CA PRO A 93 3.61 10.90 10.68
C PRO A 93 3.86 12.39 10.44
N GLN A 94 4.85 12.74 9.62
CA GLN A 94 5.13 14.14 9.27
C GLN A 94 3.99 14.75 8.46
N LEU A 95 3.47 14.01 7.48
CA LEU A 95 2.31 14.43 6.70
C LEU A 95 1.05 14.53 7.57
N THR A 96 0.77 13.53 8.40
CA THR A 96 -0.36 13.54 9.34
C THR A 96 -0.29 14.74 10.29
N GLN A 97 0.90 15.04 10.84
CA GLN A 97 1.08 16.21 11.69
C GLN A 97 0.84 17.52 10.92
N LEU A 98 1.30 17.59 9.67
CA LEU A 98 1.11 18.77 8.82
C LEU A 98 -0.35 18.97 8.41
N ILE A 99 -1.09 17.89 8.12
CA ILE A 99 -2.53 17.95 7.91
C ILE A 99 -3.19 18.54 9.16
N LYS A 100 -2.92 17.96 10.34
CA LYS A 100 -3.49 18.40 11.62
C LYS A 100 -3.21 19.86 11.94
N SER A 101 -2.05 20.39 11.59
CA SER A 101 -1.73 21.80 11.85
C SER A 101 -2.39 22.79 10.87
N ASN A 102 -2.93 22.31 9.73
CA ASN A 102 -3.51 23.16 8.69
C ASN A 102 -5.00 22.88 8.40
N ILE A 103 -5.66 21.97 9.14
CA ILE A 103 -7.08 21.62 8.89
C ILE A 103 -8.05 22.80 9.01
N ASN A 104 -7.70 23.86 9.74
CA ASN A 104 -8.56 25.04 9.89
C ASN A 104 -8.21 26.16 8.91
N SER A 105 -7.22 25.96 8.04
CA SER A 105 -6.77 26.94 7.06
C SER A 105 -7.54 26.77 5.75
N THR A 106 -7.80 27.85 5.03
CA THR A 106 -8.46 27.78 3.71
C THR A 106 -7.57 27.18 2.63
N GLY A 107 -6.25 27.16 2.84
CA GLY A 107 -5.27 26.56 1.94
C GLY A 107 -4.25 25.72 2.67
N VAL A 108 -3.89 24.58 2.07
CA VAL A 108 -2.87 23.65 2.57
C VAL A 108 -1.82 23.42 1.50
N ASN A 109 -0.54 23.60 1.88
CA ASN A 109 0.59 23.49 0.97
C ASN A 109 1.45 22.25 1.25
N PHE A 110 1.42 21.31 0.30
CA PHE A 110 2.22 20.11 0.26
C PHE A 110 3.25 20.06 -0.87
N ALA A 111 3.55 21.20 -1.50
CA ALA A 111 4.48 21.26 -2.61
C ALA A 111 5.89 20.77 -2.23
N GLY A 112 6.52 19.98 -3.09
CA GLY A 112 7.93 19.60 -2.93
C GLY A 112 8.24 18.70 -1.71
N LYS A 113 7.26 17.97 -1.18
CA LYS A 113 7.41 17.17 0.05
C LYS A 113 7.78 15.71 -0.20
N ASN A 114 8.13 15.36 -1.44
CA ASN A 114 8.40 13.99 -1.88
C ASN A 114 7.25 13.02 -1.57
N LEU A 115 6.00 13.50 -1.66
CA LEU A 115 4.83 12.67 -1.41
C LEU A 115 4.66 11.65 -2.56
N ASN A 116 4.37 10.40 -2.21
CA ASN A 116 4.12 9.31 -3.15
C ASN A 116 2.63 8.91 -3.18
N ASP A 117 2.29 7.85 -3.92
CA ASP A 117 0.91 7.35 -4.04
C ASP A 117 0.27 6.94 -2.71
N GLN A 118 1.04 6.36 -1.78
CA GLN A 118 0.52 5.98 -0.47
C GLN A 118 0.26 7.20 0.42
N ASP A 119 1.04 8.28 0.27
CA ASP A 119 0.75 9.55 0.94
C ASP A 119 -0.58 10.15 0.49
N MET A 120 -0.98 9.95 -0.77
CA MET A 120 -2.28 10.43 -1.26
C MET A 120 -3.46 9.68 -0.64
N LYS A 121 -3.25 8.44 -0.20
CA LYS A 121 -4.25 7.73 0.63
C LYS A 121 -4.46 8.43 1.98
N ILE A 122 -3.39 8.95 2.58
CA ILE A 122 -3.47 9.75 3.82
C ILE A 122 -4.16 11.08 3.55
N VAL A 123 -3.76 11.82 2.51
CA VAL A 123 -4.43 13.08 2.13
C VAL A 123 -5.92 12.87 1.83
N ALA A 124 -6.26 11.81 1.10
CA ALA A 124 -7.64 11.44 0.81
C ALA A 124 -8.46 11.23 2.10
N ASN A 125 -7.96 10.39 3.01
CA ASN A 125 -8.71 9.96 4.20
C ASN A 125 -8.70 10.99 5.33
N GLU A 126 -7.54 11.57 5.65
CA GLU A 126 -7.37 12.46 6.80
C GLU A 126 -7.65 13.92 6.50
N LEU A 127 -7.65 14.32 5.22
CA LEU A 127 -7.96 15.69 4.82
C LEU A 127 -9.24 15.75 3.99
N LEU A 128 -9.26 15.17 2.79
CA LEU A 128 -10.34 15.44 1.84
C LEU A 128 -11.70 14.85 2.23
N GLN A 129 -11.74 13.65 2.80
CA GLN A 129 -13.02 13.01 3.18
C GLN A 129 -13.69 13.69 4.39
N VAL A 130 -12.91 14.32 5.27
CA VAL A 130 -13.39 14.86 6.54
C VAL A 130 -13.46 16.39 6.58
N ASN A 131 -12.62 17.08 5.81
CA ASN A 131 -12.47 18.52 5.87
C ASN A 131 -13.34 19.24 4.84
N LYS A 132 -14.10 20.26 5.28
CA LYS A 132 -14.92 21.12 4.42
C LYS A 132 -14.48 22.59 4.42
N VAL A 133 -13.35 22.90 5.06
CA VAL A 133 -12.78 24.26 5.21
C VAL A 133 -11.72 24.53 4.15
N VAL A 134 -10.91 23.51 3.82
CA VAL A 134 -9.83 23.63 2.84
C VAL A 134 -10.43 23.79 1.46
N THR A 135 -10.09 24.91 0.83
CA THR A 135 -10.49 25.30 -0.53
C THR A 135 -9.32 25.21 -1.52
N GLN A 136 -8.08 25.29 -1.02
CA GLN A 136 -6.88 25.26 -1.85
C GLN A 136 -5.95 24.12 -1.40
N LEU A 137 -5.69 23.18 -2.30
CA LEU A 137 -4.80 22.05 -2.07
C LEU A 137 -3.63 22.10 -3.06
N VAL A 138 -2.43 22.36 -2.54
CA VAL A 138 -1.21 22.47 -3.36
C VAL A 138 -0.38 21.20 -3.22
N LEU A 139 -0.28 20.41 -4.30
CA LEU A 139 0.40 19.11 -4.34
C LEU A 139 1.51 19.04 -5.41
N GLN A 140 1.88 20.17 -6.00
CA GLN A 140 2.88 20.24 -7.07
C GLN A 140 4.29 19.81 -6.64
N GLY A 141 5.07 19.25 -7.56
CA GLY A 141 6.46 18.88 -7.27
C GLY A 141 6.59 17.67 -6.34
N ASN A 142 5.70 16.68 -6.47
CA ASN A 142 5.73 15.43 -5.70
C ASN A 142 5.90 14.22 -6.64
N GLN A 143 5.78 13.01 -6.11
CA GLN A 143 5.92 11.74 -6.82
C GLN A 143 4.56 11.02 -6.92
N ILE A 144 3.49 11.78 -7.17
CA ILE A 144 2.13 11.25 -7.30
C ILE A 144 1.97 10.65 -8.69
N GLY A 145 1.70 9.35 -8.75
CA GLY A 145 1.36 8.60 -9.96
C GLY A 145 -0.14 8.31 -10.07
N ASP A 146 -0.49 7.36 -10.94
CA ASP A 146 -1.88 7.03 -11.25
C ASP A 146 -2.66 6.49 -10.03
N ILE A 147 -1.99 5.73 -9.15
CA ILE A 147 -2.61 5.18 -7.93
C ILE A 147 -2.92 6.32 -6.94
N GLY A 148 -1.99 7.26 -6.76
CA GLY A 148 -2.21 8.43 -5.91
C GLY A 148 -3.30 9.35 -6.46
N ALA A 149 -3.33 9.53 -7.78
CA ALA A 149 -4.39 10.26 -8.46
C ALA A 149 -5.77 9.60 -8.27
N GLN A 150 -5.84 8.27 -8.26
CA GLN A 150 -7.07 7.53 -7.95
C GLN A 150 -7.57 7.82 -6.53
N PHE A 151 -6.69 7.78 -5.51
CA PHE A 151 -7.08 8.11 -4.14
C PHE A 151 -7.61 9.54 -4.00
N LEU A 152 -6.94 10.50 -4.65
CA LEU A 152 -7.41 11.88 -4.69
C LEU A 152 -8.78 11.99 -5.39
N ALA A 153 -8.93 11.36 -6.55
CA ALA A 153 -10.17 11.35 -7.31
C ALA A 153 -11.35 10.81 -6.48
N ASP A 154 -11.17 9.67 -5.82
CA ASP A 154 -12.21 9.06 -5.00
C ASP A 154 -12.63 9.96 -3.82
N ALA A 155 -11.68 10.63 -3.17
CA ALA A 155 -12.00 11.59 -2.12
C ALA A 155 -12.65 12.89 -2.65
N LEU A 156 -12.24 13.35 -3.82
CA LEU A 156 -12.83 14.53 -4.47
C LEU A 156 -14.28 14.29 -4.88
N LYS A 157 -14.72 13.06 -5.17
CA LYS A 157 -16.15 12.78 -5.44
C LYS A 157 -17.07 13.21 -4.29
N VAL A 158 -16.57 13.22 -3.05
CA VAL A 158 -17.34 13.59 -1.85
C VAL A 158 -16.89 14.89 -1.20
N ASN A 159 -15.68 15.39 -1.50
CA ASN A 159 -15.21 16.69 -1.02
C ASN A 159 -15.75 17.82 -1.90
N THR A 160 -16.60 18.67 -1.34
CA THR A 160 -17.23 19.78 -2.07
C THR A 160 -16.63 21.15 -1.74
N SER A 161 -15.52 21.21 -0.98
CA SER A 161 -14.90 22.47 -0.54
C SER A 161 -13.69 22.87 -1.37
N VAL A 162 -12.92 21.92 -1.91
CA VAL A 162 -11.72 22.22 -2.70
C VAL A 162 -12.11 22.83 -4.03
N THR A 163 -11.69 24.08 -4.26
CA THR A 163 -11.89 24.84 -5.49
C THR A 163 -10.61 25.07 -6.28
N LEU A 164 -9.44 24.89 -5.64
CA LEU A 164 -8.13 24.97 -6.27
C LEU A 164 -7.32 23.70 -5.94
N LEU A 165 -6.91 22.98 -6.98
CA LEU A 165 -6.06 21.79 -6.89
C LEU A 165 -4.86 21.95 -7.81
N GLN A 166 -3.64 22.02 -7.24
CA GLN A 166 -2.40 22.16 -8.01
C GLN A 166 -1.62 20.85 -8.02
N LEU A 167 -1.51 20.22 -9.20
CA LEU A 167 -0.90 18.89 -9.39
C LEU A 167 0.30 18.89 -10.35
N GLN A 168 0.74 20.05 -10.86
CA GLN A 168 1.85 20.11 -11.82
C GLN A 168 3.16 19.55 -11.23
N THR A 169 4.05 19.07 -12.09
CA THR A 169 5.32 18.45 -11.66
C THR A 169 5.08 17.23 -10.74
N ASN A 170 4.27 16.29 -11.22
CA ASN A 170 4.03 14.96 -10.64
C ASN A 170 4.21 13.88 -11.74
N GLN A 171 3.90 12.62 -11.43
CA GLN A 171 4.06 11.45 -12.30
C GLN A 171 2.70 10.87 -12.75
N ILE A 172 1.66 11.71 -12.81
CA ILE A 172 0.30 11.31 -13.19
C ILE A 172 0.25 11.06 -14.71
N GLY A 173 -0.10 9.84 -15.11
CA GLY A 173 -0.30 9.44 -16.49
C GLY A 173 -1.77 9.49 -16.91
N ASP A 174 -2.07 8.92 -18.07
CA ASP A 174 -3.41 8.97 -18.68
C ASP A 174 -4.48 8.33 -17.78
N SER A 175 -4.15 7.24 -17.07
CA SER A 175 -5.09 6.57 -16.17
C SER A 175 -5.42 7.45 -14.96
N GLY A 176 -4.42 8.08 -14.35
CA GLY A 176 -4.61 9.01 -13.25
C GLY A 176 -5.40 10.26 -13.68
N ALA A 177 -5.13 10.79 -14.86
CA ALA A 177 -5.89 11.89 -15.46
C ALA A 177 -7.36 11.49 -15.69
N GLN A 178 -7.63 10.28 -16.17
CA GLN A 178 -8.98 9.75 -16.34
C GLN A 178 -9.73 9.67 -15.00
N TYR A 179 -9.11 9.16 -13.94
CA TYR A 179 -9.73 9.12 -12.61
C TYR A 179 -10.12 10.50 -12.10
N LEU A 180 -9.21 11.47 -12.22
CA LEU A 180 -9.47 12.86 -11.83
C LEU A 180 -10.59 13.48 -12.67
N ALA A 181 -10.59 13.27 -13.99
CA ALA A 181 -11.64 13.76 -14.89
C ALA A 181 -13.02 13.22 -14.49
N ASP A 182 -13.10 11.93 -14.15
CA ASP A 182 -14.37 11.32 -13.72
C ASP A 182 -14.84 11.82 -12.36
N ALA A 183 -13.92 12.09 -11.43
CA ALA A 183 -14.25 12.75 -10.17
C ALA A 183 -14.77 14.18 -10.38
N LEU A 184 -14.14 14.96 -11.28
CA LEU A 184 -14.55 16.34 -11.55
C LEU A 184 -15.93 16.45 -12.22
N LYS A 185 -16.35 15.45 -13.00
CA LYS A 185 -17.71 15.42 -13.58
C LYS A 185 -18.80 15.31 -12.52
N VAL A 186 -18.53 14.60 -11.42
CA VAL A 186 -19.49 14.38 -10.33
C VAL A 186 -19.30 15.36 -9.19
N ASN A 187 -18.11 15.92 -9.03
CA ASN A 187 -17.81 16.94 -8.05
C ASN A 187 -18.53 18.24 -8.41
N LYS A 188 -19.69 18.46 -7.79
CA LYS A 188 -20.42 19.72 -7.86
C LYS A 188 -20.00 20.51 -6.62
N ALA A 189 -19.10 21.48 -6.81
CA ALA A 189 -18.79 22.44 -5.76
C ALA A 189 -20.12 23.02 -5.22
N ALA A 190 -20.23 23.07 -3.88
CA ALA A 190 -21.41 23.57 -3.21
C ALA A 190 -21.51 25.10 -3.28
#